data_AF-A0A927RJV3-F1
#
_entry.id   AF-A0A927RJV3-F1
#
_cell.length_a   1.000
_cell.length_b   1.000
_cell.length_c   1.000
_cell.angle_alpha   90.00
_cell.angle_beta   90.00
_cell.angle_gamma   90.00
#
_symmetry.space_group_name_H-M   'P 1'
#
loop_
_entity.id
_entity.type
_entity.pdbx_description
1 polymer ?
#
loop_
_entity_poly.entity_id
_entity_poly.type
_entity_poly.pdbx_seq_one_letter_code
_entity_poly.pdbx_strand_id
1 'polypeptide(L)'
;MIFFEKECIIIVNEILGKPKKKWYAIALNIVLDVLIVFIVGLILLFIFISPVKIQGASMENTLHDGQLVATWRFAPSSYSVGDVVTIKVEDKVIIKRIVAVEGEKIAFAYDEEGAICLYKYKNNEWVKQKESYVKEKATVVAGLFVGITVYDNASKITDGITIEKGKVFVLGDNRNVSADSRRYGQFKTSDIISKMIFNISENGFMNFIFTVLFPFSKGETQ
;
A
#
# COMPACT_ATOMS: atom_id res chain seq x y z
N MET A 1 52.19 -68.97 5.70
CA MET A 1 51.05 -68.58 6.55
C MET A 1 50.67 -67.09 6.44
N ILE A 2 51.62 -66.18 6.20
CA ILE A 2 51.37 -64.72 6.16
C ILE A 2 50.72 -64.23 4.84
N PHE A 3 50.78 -65.03 3.76
CA PHE A 3 50.26 -64.62 2.44
C PHE A 3 48.72 -64.69 2.34
N PHE A 4 48.10 -65.62 3.08
CA PHE A 4 46.64 -65.81 3.08
C PHE A 4 45.88 -64.71 3.85
N GLU A 5 46.49 -64.14 4.89
CA GLU A 5 45.86 -63.06 5.66
C GLU A 5 45.74 -61.76 4.85
N LYS A 6 46.71 -61.46 3.98
CA LYS A 6 46.70 -60.23 3.17
C LYS A 6 45.62 -60.25 2.09
N GLU A 7 45.41 -61.39 1.44
CA GLU A 7 44.33 -61.53 0.45
C GLU A 7 42.95 -61.48 1.10
N CYS A 8 42.77 -62.08 2.28
CA CYS A 8 41.53 -61.96 3.05
C CYS A 8 41.22 -60.50 3.43
N ILE A 9 42.21 -59.70 3.83
CA ILE A 9 41.99 -58.29 4.19
C ILE A 9 41.60 -57.45 2.96
N ILE A 10 42.18 -57.75 1.78
CA ILE A 10 41.84 -57.05 0.53
C ILE A 10 40.40 -57.39 0.10
N ILE A 11 40.03 -58.68 0.12
CA ILE A 11 38.68 -59.14 -0.22
C ILE A 11 37.64 -58.60 0.78
N VAL A 12 37.96 -58.56 2.08
CA VAL A 12 37.07 -57.99 3.10
C VAL A 12 36.89 -56.49 2.89
N ASN A 13 37.95 -55.74 2.55
CA ASN A 13 37.82 -54.31 2.23
C ASN A 13 37.10 -54.05 0.90
N GLU A 14 37.12 -54.98 -0.04
CA GLU A 14 36.43 -54.89 -1.33
C GLU A 14 34.93 -55.26 -1.21
N ILE A 15 34.60 -56.19 -0.29
CA ILE A 15 33.22 -56.57 0.07
C ILE A 15 32.56 -55.56 1.02
N LEU A 16 33.32 -54.94 1.92
CA LEU A 16 32.88 -53.83 2.80
C LEU A 16 32.84 -52.52 2.00
N GLY A 17 32.05 -52.53 0.94
CA GLY A 17 31.89 -51.47 -0.04
C GLY A 17 31.82 -50.09 0.61
N LYS A 18 32.55 -49.16 -0.02
CA LYS A 18 32.60 -47.71 0.31
C LYS A 18 31.28 -47.24 0.90
N PRO A 19 31.28 -46.51 2.02
CA PRO A 19 30.04 -46.13 2.70
C PRO A 19 29.11 -45.49 1.67
N LYS A 20 27.96 -46.12 1.41
CA LYS A 20 26.91 -45.57 0.56
C LYS A 20 26.72 -44.13 1.04
N LYS A 21 27.11 -43.12 0.24
CA LYS A 21 26.92 -41.72 0.61
C LYS A 21 25.45 -41.59 0.97
N LYS A 22 25.15 -41.41 2.26
CA LYS A 22 23.84 -41.81 2.77
C LYS A 22 22.83 -40.86 2.12
N TRP A 23 21.94 -41.41 1.29
CA TRP A 23 21.00 -40.64 0.46
C TRP A 23 20.19 -39.62 1.28
N TYR A 24 19.98 -39.90 2.56
CA TYR A 24 19.37 -38.95 3.50
C TYR A 24 20.20 -37.68 3.71
N ALA A 25 21.53 -37.72 3.64
CA ALA A 25 22.39 -36.55 3.79
C ALA A 25 22.29 -35.65 2.55
N ILE A 26 22.14 -36.26 1.38
CA ILE A 26 21.87 -35.54 0.13
C ILE A 26 20.46 -34.93 0.17
N ALA A 27 19.45 -35.71 0.57
CA ALA A 27 18.08 -35.23 0.73
C ALA A 27 17.98 -34.09 1.75
N LEU A 28 18.68 -34.20 2.89
CA LEU A 28 18.72 -33.16 3.92
C LEU A 28 19.32 -31.86 3.40
N ASN A 29 20.43 -31.92 2.65
CA ASN A 29 21.04 -30.72 2.05
C ASN A 29 20.09 -30.06 1.05
N ILE A 30 19.39 -30.85 0.21
CA ILE A 30 18.40 -30.31 -0.73
C ILE A 30 17.26 -29.60 0.03
N VAL A 31 16.76 -30.20 1.13
CA VAL A 31 15.73 -29.58 1.96
C VAL A 31 16.22 -28.27 2.59
N LEU A 32 17.45 -28.25 3.09
CA LEU A 32 18.06 -27.05 3.64
C LEU A 32 18.25 -25.95 2.59
N ASP A 33 18.73 -26.29 1.39
CA ASP A 33 18.90 -25.34 0.29
C ASP A 33 17.55 -24.75 -0.14
N VAL A 34 16.52 -25.58 -0.27
CA VAL A 34 15.15 -25.13 -0.57
C VAL A 34 14.63 -24.21 0.52
N LEU A 35 14.87 -24.54 1.80
CA LEU A 35 14.46 -23.71 2.93
C LEU A 35 15.18 -22.35 2.92
N ILE A 36 16.48 -22.33 2.62
CA ILE A 36 17.27 -21.09 2.52
C ILE A 36 16.73 -20.22 1.39
N VAL A 37 16.53 -20.78 0.20
CA VAL A 37 15.97 -20.05 -0.95
C VAL A 37 14.58 -19.51 -0.62
N PHE A 38 13.76 -20.30 0.08
CA PHE A 38 12.43 -19.87 0.53
C PHE A 38 12.51 -18.70 1.53
N ILE A 39 13.37 -18.78 2.54
CA ILE A 39 13.56 -17.70 3.53
C ILE A 39 14.09 -16.43 2.87
N VAL A 40 15.08 -16.54 1.97
CA VAL A 40 15.60 -15.39 1.21
C VAL A 40 14.48 -14.77 0.36
N GLY A 41 13.67 -15.60 -0.31
CA GLY A 41 12.50 -15.15 -1.06
C GLY A 41 11.49 -14.39 -0.19
N LEU A 42 11.21 -14.87 1.03
CA LEU A 42 10.36 -14.16 1.98
C LEU A 42 10.95 -12.82 2.43
N ILE A 43 12.25 -12.78 2.76
CA ILE A 43 12.92 -11.54 3.14
C ILE A 43 12.82 -10.52 2.01
N LEU A 44 13.12 -10.93 0.77
CA LEU A 44 12.99 -10.07 -0.40
C LEU A 44 11.55 -9.56 -0.55
N LEU A 45 10.54 -10.41 -0.39
CA LEU A 45 9.13 -10.00 -0.43
C LEU A 45 8.81 -8.92 0.61
N PHE A 46 9.28 -9.06 1.85
CA PHE A 46 9.06 -8.10 2.92
C PHE A 46 9.83 -6.77 2.75
N ILE A 47 10.85 -6.72 1.88
CA ILE A 47 11.50 -5.45 1.52
C ILE A 47 10.58 -4.57 0.66
N PHE A 48 9.77 -5.19 -0.22
CA PHE A 48 8.84 -4.46 -1.09
C PHE A 48 7.51 -4.14 -0.42
N ILE A 49 7.04 -5.03 0.46
CA ILE A 49 5.76 -4.89 1.17
C ILE A 49 6.00 -4.36 2.59
N SER A 50 5.53 -3.15 2.84
CA SER A 50 5.56 -2.54 4.16
C SER A 50 4.15 -2.52 4.76
N PRO A 51 3.93 -3.11 5.94
CA PRO A 51 2.69 -2.91 6.65
C PRO A 51 2.67 -1.49 7.25
N VAL A 52 1.52 -0.83 7.20
CA VAL A 52 1.31 0.52 7.74
C VAL A 52 0.11 0.48 8.66
N LYS A 53 0.24 1.05 9.86
CA LYS A 53 -0.86 1.21 10.81
C LYS A 53 -1.59 2.52 10.53
N ILE A 54 -2.90 2.39 10.35
CA ILE A 54 -3.80 3.52 10.16
C ILE A 54 -4.00 4.23 11.49
N GLN A 55 -3.84 5.55 11.48
CA GLN A 55 -4.12 6.42 12.61
C GLN A 55 -5.11 7.50 12.16
N GLY A 56 -6.25 7.59 12.84
CA GLY A 56 -7.32 8.54 12.60
C GLY A 56 -8.40 8.08 11.63
N ALA A 57 -9.50 8.83 11.60
CA ALA A 57 -10.74 8.48 10.89
C ALA A 57 -10.85 9.02 9.45
N SER A 58 -9.76 9.55 8.87
CA SER A 58 -9.81 10.27 7.58
C SER A 58 -10.18 9.42 6.37
N MET A 59 -10.01 8.10 6.47
CA MET A 59 -10.31 7.12 5.42
C MET A 59 -11.52 6.24 5.77
N GLU A 60 -12.27 6.60 6.81
CA GLU A 60 -13.50 5.91 7.20
C GLU A 60 -14.57 6.04 6.08
N ASN A 61 -15.29 5.00 5.66
CA ASN A 61 -15.38 3.62 6.18
C ASN A 61 -14.52 2.60 5.41
N THR A 62 -13.55 3.05 4.62
CA THR A 62 -12.67 2.15 3.87
C THR A 62 -11.58 1.57 4.76
N LEU A 63 -11.02 2.40 5.63
CA LEU A 63 -9.94 2.06 6.57
C LEU A 63 -10.29 2.60 7.95
N HIS A 64 -10.23 1.73 8.94
CA HIS A 64 -10.56 2.05 10.32
C HIS A 64 -9.30 2.42 11.12
N ASP A 65 -9.49 3.23 12.16
CA ASP A 65 -8.41 3.57 13.10
C ASP A 65 -7.84 2.30 13.75
N GLY A 66 -6.51 2.21 13.81
CA GLY A 66 -5.80 1.05 14.37
C GLY A 66 -5.62 -0.12 13.41
N GLN A 67 -6.30 -0.12 12.24
CA GLN A 67 -6.20 -1.18 11.25
C GLN A 67 -4.79 -1.23 10.62
N LEU A 68 -4.36 -2.42 10.21
CA LEU A 68 -3.14 -2.62 9.43
C LEU A 68 -3.47 -2.76 7.94
N VAL A 69 -2.68 -2.09 7.10
CA VAL A 69 -2.75 -2.19 5.64
C VAL A 69 -1.41 -2.59 5.05
N ALA A 70 -1.43 -3.43 4.02
CA ALA A 70 -0.22 -3.77 3.28
C ALA A 70 -0.02 -2.75 2.15
N THR A 71 1.17 -2.15 2.11
CA THR A 71 1.53 -1.16 1.09
C THR A 71 2.78 -1.60 0.33
N TRP A 72 2.84 -1.22 -0.94
CA TRP A 72 3.98 -1.42 -1.82
C TRP A 72 4.88 -0.18 -1.76
N ARG A 73 6.10 -0.33 -1.24
CA ARG A 73 7.03 0.77 -0.97
C ARG A 73 7.68 1.36 -2.22
N PHE A 74 7.86 0.56 -3.27
CA PHE A 74 8.41 0.99 -4.55
C PHE A 74 7.30 1.19 -5.56
N ALA A 75 6.34 2.04 -5.20
CA ALA A 75 5.11 2.25 -5.97
C ALA A 75 5.42 2.49 -7.47
N PRO A 76 4.55 1.97 -8.36
CA PRO A 76 4.80 1.97 -9.80
C PRO A 76 5.05 3.39 -10.34
N SER A 77 5.72 3.47 -11.50
CA SER A 77 6.02 4.72 -12.20
C SER A 77 4.79 5.56 -12.58
N SER A 78 3.58 4.98 -12.48
CA SER A 78 2.32 5.67 -12.73
C SER A 78 1.32 5.39 -11.61
N TYR A 79 0.62 6.46 -11.22
CA TYR A 79 -0.50 6.41 -10.27
C TYR A 79 -1.80 6.60 -11.01
N SER A 80 -2.85 5.92 -10.54
CA SER A 80 -4.17 5.96 -11.15
C SER A 80 -5.21 6.51 -10.18
N VAL A 81 -6.28 7.08 -10.74
CA VAL A 81 -7.45 7.49 -9.99
C VAL A 81 -8.03 6.28 -9.25
N GLY A 82 -8.30 6.44 -7.96
CA GLY A 82 -8.80 5.40 -7.07
C GLY A 82 -7.72 4.75 -6.21
N ASP A 83 -6.43 4.91 -6.54
CA ASP A 83 -5.32 4.39 -5.74
C ASP A 83 -5.31 5.02 -4.35
N VAL A 84 -5.13 4.19 -3.31
CA VAL A 84 -4.92 4.66 -1.94
C VAL A 84 -3.42 4.69 -1.69
N VAL A 85 -2.89 5.85 -1.29
CA VAL A 85 -1.46 6.11 -1.18
C VAL A 85 -1.12 6.74 0.15
N THR A 86 0.09 6.50 0.63
CA THR A 86 0.68 7.20 1.76
C THR A 86 1.59 8.31 1.25
N ILE A 87 1.45 9.51 1.80
CA ILE A 87 2.18 10.71 1.38
C ILE A 87 2.86 11.31 2.60
N LYS A 88 4.12 11.72 2.43
CA LYS A 88 4.83 12.48 3.45
C LYS A 88 4.41 13.96 3.38
N VAL A 89 3.87 14.48 4.47
CA VAL A 89 3.55 15.90 4.64
C VAL A 89 4.27 16.37 5.89
N GLU A 90 5.27 17.24 5.71
CA GLU A 90 6.18 17.65 6.79
C GLU A 90 6.82 16.41 7.45
N ASP A 91 6.64 16.24 8.76
CA ASP A 91 7.14 15.09 9.53
C ASP A 91 6.08 13.99 9.73
N LYS A 92 4.95 14.07 9.02
CA LYS A 92 3.81 13.17 9.14
C LYS A 92 3.57 12.36 7.87
N VAL A 93 3.04 11.16 8.03
CA VAL A 93 2.62 10.31 6.91
C VAL A 93 1.11 10.22 6.92
N ILE A 94 0.47 10.75 5.88
CA ILE A 94 -0.98 10.69 5.72
C ILE A 94 -1.34 9.63 4.68
N ILE A 95 -2.47 8.95 4.87
CA ILE A 95 -3.04 8.03 3.88
C ILE A 95 -4.28 8.65 3.25
N LYS A 96 -4.35 8.66 1.91
CA LYS A 96 -5.41 9.30 1.13
C LYS A 96 -5.65 8.58 -0.18
N ARG A 97 -6.79 8.82 -0.82
CA ARG A 97 -7.12 8.28 -2.15
C ARG A 97 -6.85 9.32 -3.23
N ILE A 98 -6.17 8.91 -4.30
CA ILE A 98 -5.99 9.73 -5.49
C ILE A 98 -7.33 9.87 -6.21
N VAL A 99 -7.80 11.10 -6.32
CA VAL A 99 -9.03 11.42 -7.05
C VAL A 99 -8.75 12.05 -8.40
N ALA A 100 -7.58 12.67 -8.59
CA ALA A 100 -7.15 13.17 -9.89
C ALA A 100 -5.63 13.10 -10.07
N VAL A 101 -5.22 12.93 -11.32
CA VAL A 101 -3.82 12.82 -11.75
C VAL A 101 -3.45 13.96 -12.71
N GLU A 102 -2.16 14.11 -13.00
CA GLU A 102 -1.61 15.09 -13.95
C GLU A 102 -2.51 15.32 -15.18
N GLY A 103 -2.79 16.59 -15.47
CA GLY A 103 -3.56 17.03 -16.62
C GLY A 103 -5.08 16.97 -16.46
N GLU A 104 -5.61 16.23 -15.48
CA GLU A 104 -7.04 16.25 -15.20
C GLU A 104 -7.48 17.60 -14.59
N LYS A 105 -8.74 17.97 -14.82
CA LYS A 105 -9.38 19.11 -14.13
C LYS A 105 -10.49 18.65 -13.22
N ILE A 106 -10.51 19.20 -12.02
CA ILE A 106 -11.52 18.90 -10.99
C ILE A 106 -12.17 20.16 -10.45
N ALA A 107 -13.37 20.04 -9.90
CA ALA A 107 -14.04 21.12 -9.20
C ALA A 107 -14.94 20.56 -8.09
N PHE A 108 -15.28 21.41 -7.13
CA PHE A 108 -16.22 21.08 -6.07
C PHE A 108 -17.46 21.96 -6.22
N ALA A 109 -18.64 21.34 -6.22
CA ALA A 109 -19.89 22.09 -6.28
C ALA A 109 -20.97 21.40 -5.44
N TYR A 110 -21.97 22.14 -4.98
CA TYR A 110 -23.12 21.54 -4.33
C TYR A 110 -23.98 20.76 -5.33
N ASP A 111 -24.51 19.64 -4.88
CA ASP A 111 -25.60 18.96 -5.57
C ASP A 111 -26.97 19.49 -5.13
N GLU A 112 -28.02 18.98 -5.76
CA GLU A 112 -29.42 19.35 -5.47
C GLU A 112 -29.83 19.05 -4.02
N GLU A 113 -29.12 18.15 -3.33
CA GLU A 113 -29.37 17.78 -1.94
C GLU A 113 -28.52 18.60 -0.95
N GLY A 114 -27.75 19.59 -1.44
CA GLY A 114 -26.90 20.46 -0.64
C GLY A 114 -25.57 19.83 -0.19
N ALA A 115 -25.17 18.70 -0.77
CA ALA A 115 -23.88 18.05 -0.48
C ALA A 115 -22.80 18.50 -1.46
N ILE A 116 -21.57 18.71 -0.97
CA ILE A 116 -20.44 19.08 -1.82
C ILE A 116 -19.94 17.83 -2.56
N CYS A 117 -19.96 17.88 -3.89
CA CYS A 117 -19.55 16.77 -4.75
C CYS A 117 -18.32 17.12 -5.57
N LEU A 118 -17.50 16.11 -5.87
CA LEU A 118 -16.39 16.21 -6.80
C LEU A 118 -16.89 16.09 -8.25
N TYR A 119 -16.51 17.03 -9.09
CA TYR A 119 -16.75 17.02 -10.52
C TYR A 119 -15.42 16.92 -11.25
N LYS A 120 -15.40 16.17 -12.37
CA LYS A 120 -14.27 16.17 -13.31
C LYS A 120 -14.69 16.74 -14.64
N TYR A 121 -13.78 17.47 -15.26
CA TYR A 121 -13.98 17.96 -16.61
C TYR A 121 -13.67 16.85 -17.62
N LYS A 122 -14.66 16.43 -18.40
CA LYS A 122 -14.52 15.42 -19.46
C LYS A 122 -15.43 15.79 -20.63
N ASN A 123 -14.96 15.62 -21.86
CA ASN A 123 -15.74 15.89 -23.08
C ASN A 123 -16.42 17.28 -23.09
N ASN A 124 -15.67 18.31 -22.68
CA ASN A 124 -16.15 19.70 -22.56
C ASN A 124 -17.23 19.96 -21.50
N GLU A 125 -17.52 19.00 -20.63
CA GLU A 125 -18.54 19.11 -19.59
C GLU A 125 -18.02 18.71 -18.21
N TRP A 126 -18.67 19.23 -17.17
CA TRP A 126 -18.40 18.87 -15.78
C TRP A 126 -19.27 17.69 -15.35
N VAL A 127 -18.63 16.55 -15.10
CA VAL A 127 -19.32 15.30 -14.74
C VAL A 127 -19.11 14.99 -13.27
N LYS A 128 -20.22 14.86 -12.52
CA LYS A 128 -20.20 14.42 -11.11
C LYS A 128 -19.54 13.06 -11.01
N GLN A 129 -18.54 12.94 -10.14
CA GLN A 129 -17.86 11.67 -9.90
C GLN A 129 -18.70 10.77 -9.02
N LYS A 130 -18.80 9.49 -9.40
CA LYS A 130 -19.46 8.46 -8.59
C LYS A 130 -18.44 7.90 -7.59
N GLU A 131 -18.62 8.24 -6.33
CA GLU A 131 -17.68 7.91 -5.26
C GLU A 131 -18.34 6.94 -4.26
N SER A 132 -18.41 5.65 -4.61
CA SER A 132 -19.11 4.63 -3.80
C SER A 132 -18.50 4.39 -2.40
N TYR A 133 -17.25 4.81 -2.22
CA TYR A 133 -16.48 4.73 -0.99
C TYR A 133 -16.75 5.90 -0.02
N VAL A 134 -17.35 7.00 -0.50
CA VAL A 134 -17.79 8.12 0.36
C VAL A 134 -19.20 7.80 0.86
N LYS A 135 -19.37 7.67 2.17
CA LYS A 135 -20.67 7.31 2.78
C LYS A 135 -21.45 8.50 3.29
N GLU A 136 -20.76 9.49 3.83
CA GLU A 136 -21.39 10.69 4.38
C GLU A 136 -21.46 11.80 3.35
N LYS A 137 -22.53 12.61 3.43
CA LYS A 137 -22.64 13.83 2.64
C LYS A 137 -21.54 14.80 3.07
N ALA A 138 -20.73 15.25 2.11
CA ALA A 138 -19.70 16.23 2.39
C ALA A 138 -20.33 17.61 2.63
N THR A 139 -19.94 18.25 3.72
CA THR A 139 -20.42 19.59 4.10
C THR A 139 -19.27 20.59 4.08
N VAL A 140 -19.60 21.88 4.22
CA VAL A 140 -18.57 22.90 4.45
C VAL A 140 -18.00 22.72 5.85
N VAL A 141 -16.71 22.44 5.89
CA VAL A 141 -15.93 22.41 7.13
C VAL A 141 -14.99 23.60 7.12
N ALA A 142 -15.05 24.43 8.16
CA ALA A 142 -14.25 25.63 8.27
C ALA A 142 -12.75 25.30 8.15
N GLY A 143 -12.05 26.01 7.25
CA GLY A 143 -10.62 25.81 7.01
C GLY A 143 -10.24 24.56 6.20
N LEU A 144 -11.22 23.83 5.64
CA LEU A 144 -10.94 22.66 4.81
C LEU A 144 -10.69 22.99 3.34
N PHE A 145 -11.38 23.98 2.78
CA PHE A 145 -11.22 24.41 1.38
C PHE A 145 -10.36 25.67 1.32
N VAL A 146 -9.04 25.51 1.33
CA VAL A 146 -8.09 26.64 1.34
C VAL A 146 -7.67 26.95 -0.09
N GLY A 147 -8.04 28.13 -0.58
CA GLY A 147 -7.75 28.53 -1.97
C GLY A 147 -8.52 27.73 -3.03
N ILE A 148 -9.63 27.08 -2.64
CA ILE A 148 -10.50 26.29 -3.51
C ILE A 148 -11.90 26.87 -3.49
N THR A 149 -12.41 27.18 -4.68
CA THR A 149 -13.81 27.62 -4.86
C THR A 149 -14.74 26.40 -4.83
N VAL A 150 -15.76 26.48 -3.97
CA VAL A 150 -16.92 25.58 -4.01
C VAL A 150 -18.05 26.31 -4.72
N TYR A 151 -18.49 25.79 -5.86
CA TYR A 151 -19.52 26.43 -6.69
C TYR A 151 -20.93 26.05 -6.20
N ASP A 152 -21.92 26.95 -6.37
CA ASP A 152 -23.30 26.68 -5.94
C ASP A 152 -23.92 25.46 -6.62
N ASN A 153 -23.51 25.14 -7.85
CA ASN A 153 -23.90 23.94 -8.57
C ASN A 153 -22.96 23.68 -9.76
N ALA A 154 -23.13 22.52 -10.40
CA ALA A 154 -22.31 22.07 -11.52
C ALA A 154 -22.29 23.02 -12.72
N SER A 155 -23.40 23.71 -13.02
CA SER A 155 -23.50 24.60 -14.19
C SER A 155 -22.72 25.91 -14.03
N LYS A 156 -22.38 26.29 -12.79
CA LYS A 156 -21.61 27.50 -12.48
C LYS A 156 -20.11 27.28 -12.44
N ILE A 157 -19.62 26.05 -12.67
CA ILE A 157 -18.20 25.76 -12.64
C ILE A 157 -17.52 26.42 -13.86
N THR A 158 -16.62 27.37 -13.63
CA THR A 158 -15.87 28.05 -14.69
C THR A 158 -14.55 27.33 -14.98
N ASP A 159 -13.61 27.38 -14.02
CA ASP A 159 -12.21 27.02 -14.27
C ASP A 159 -11.78 25.73 -13.57
N GLY A 160 -12.34 25.48 -12.38
CA GLY A 160 -11.92 24.39 -11.49
C GLY A 160 -10.44 24.45 -11.13
N ILE A 161 -9.84 23.30 -10.87
CA ILE A 161 -8.44 23.09 -10.50
C ILE A 161 -7.84 22.14 -11.53
N THR A 162 -6.78 22.57 -12.21
CA THR A 162 -6.01 21.70 -13.12
C THR A 162 -4.86 21.05 -12.35
N ILE A 163 -4.71 19.74 -12.47
CA ILE A 163 -3.62 19.02 -11.80
C ILE A 163 -2.33 19.22 -12.59
N GLU A 164 -1.32 19.77 -11.94
CA GLU A 164 -0.04 20.08 -12.55
C GLU A 164 0.75 18.81 -12.91
N LYS A 165 1.74 18.99 -13.78
CA LYS A 165 2.66 17.92 -14.17
C LYS A 165 3.42 17.35 -12.97
N GLY A 166 3.45 16.02 -12.88
CA GLY A 166 4.07 15.29 -11.77
C GLY A 166 3.35 15.44 -10.44
N LYS A 167 2.09 15.90 -10.43
CA LYS A 167 1.27 16.03 -9.22
C LYS A 167 0.02 15.17 -9.26
N VAL A 168 -0.53 14.95 -8.07
CA VAL A 168 -1.82 14.29 -7.84
C VAL A 168 -2.66 15.12 -6.87
N PHE A 169 -3.98 14.95 -6.96
CA PHE A 169 -4.93 15.48 -5.99
C PHE A 169 -5.54 14.31 -5.23
N VAL A 170 -5.46 14.38 -3.89
CA VAL A 170 -5.88 13.29 -3.01
C VAL A 170 -6.95 13.74 -2.03
N LEU A 171 -7.90 12.88 -1.74
CA LEU A 171 -8.97 13.10 -0.78
C LEU A 171 -9.03 11.95 0.21
N GLY A 172 -9.46 12.25 1.43
CA GLY A 172 -9.91 11.21 2.34
C GLY A 172 -11.31 10.72 1.97
N ASP A 173 -11.59 9.45 2.24
CA ASP A 173 -12.92 8.87 2.04
C ASP A 173 -13.92 9.45 3.07
N ASN A 174 -13.45 9.80 4.27
CA ASN A 174 -14.21 10.62 5.22
C ASN A 174 -14.01 12.11 4.91
N ARG A 175 -14.91 12.64 4.08
CA ARG A 175 -14.81 14.00 3.55
C ARG A 175 -14.89 15.09 4.61
N ASN A 176 -15.59 14.87 5.71
CA ASN A 176 -15.82 15.92 6.71
C ASN A 176 -14.69 16.00 7.75
N VAL A 177 -13.86 14.96 7.87
CA VAL A 177 -12.78 14.88 8.87
C VAL A 177 -11.39 14.99 8.23
N SER A 178 -11.26 14.58 6.98
CA SER A 178 -9.96 14.45 6.32
C SER A 178 -9.28 15.79 6.03
N ALA A 179 -8.08 15.99 6.58
CA ALA A 179 -7.13 17.00 6.11
C ALA A 179 -6.35 16.44 4.91
N ASP A 180 -6.67 16.93 3.72
CA ASP A 180 -6.18 16.40 2.43
C ASP A 180 -5.88 17.53 1.42
N SER A 181 -5.89 17.24 0.12
CA SER A 181 -5.58 18.25 -0.91
C SER A 181 -6.52 19.45 -0.90
N ARG A 182 -7.70 19.37 -0.25
CA ARG A 182 -8.55 20.56 -0.08
C ARG A 182 -7.89 21.64 0.78
N ARG A 183 -7.07 21.22 1.75
CA ARG A 183 -6.34 22.08 2.68
C ARG A 183 -4.90 22.32 2.26
N TYR A 184 -4.23 21.28 1.78
CA TYR A 184 -2.78 21.31 1.48
C TYR A 184 -2.46 21.53 0.00
N GLY A 185 -3.46 21.46 -0.89
CA GLY A 185 -3.25 21.52 -2.32
C GLY A 185 -2.73 20.21 -2.92
N GLN A 186 -2.08 20.32 -4.07
CA GLN A 186 -1.62 19.18 -4.85
C GLN A 186 -0.30 18.63 -4.31
N PHE A 187 -0.14 17.31 -4.34
CA PHE A 187 1.09 16.64 -3.90
C PHE A 187 1.92 16.18 -5.09
N LYS A 188 3.25 16.23 -4.98
CA LYS A 188 4.11 15.64 -6.02
C LYS A 188 4.01 14.13 -5.94
N THR A 189 4.08 13.46 -7.08
CA THR A 189 4.15 11.99 -7.14
C THR A 189 5.40 11.45 -6.43
N SER A 190 6.46 12.27 -6.32
CA SER A 190 7.67 11.96 -5.54
C SER A 190 7.48 11.94 -4.02
N ASP A 191 6.43 12.59 -3.52
CA ASP A 191 6.15 12.66 -2.07
C ASP A 191 5.34 11.43 -1.60
N ILE A 192 4.88 10.59 -2.54
CA ILE A 192 4.21 9.34 -2.26
C ILE A 192 5.24 8.30 -1.82
N ILE A 193 5.05 7.77 -0.61
CA ILE A 193 5.94 6.76 0.00
C ILE A 193 5.53 5.36 -0.45
N SER A 194 4.23 5.07 -0.48
CA SER A 194 3.74 3.75 -0.82
C SER A 194 2.31 3.75 -1.35
N LYS A 195 1.97 2.71 -2.11
CA LYS A 195 0.62 2.45 -2.60
C LYS A 195 0.02 1.27 -1.86
N MET A 196 -1.19 1.41 -1.35
CA MET A 196 -1.93 0.33 -0.72
C MET A 196 -2.25 -0.78 -1.73
N ILE A 197 -2.05 -2.03 -1.33
CA ILE A 197 -2.34 -3.21 -2.15
C ILE A 197 -3.62 -3.89 -1.63
N PHE A 198 -3.68 -4.17 -0.33
CA PHE A 198 -4.81 -4.84 0.30
C PHE A 198 -4.96 -4.51 1.78
N ASN A 199 -6.19 -4.65 2.28
CA ASN A 199 -6.52 -4.59 3.69
C ASN A 199 -6.03 -5.87 4.39
N ILE A 200 -5.41 -5.73 5.55
CA ILE A 200 -5.11 -6.86 6.42
C ILE A 200 -6.30 -7.02 7.38
N SER A 201 -6.89 -8.22 7.39
CA SER A 201 -7.96 -8.54 8.34
C SER A 201 -7.42 -8.58 9.76
N GLU A 202 -8.09 -7.91 10.69
CA GLU A 202 -7.66 -7.76 12.09
C GLU A 202 -7.42 -9.10 12.80
N ASN A 203 -8.18 -10.14 12.45
CA ASN A 203 -8.05 -11.48 13.03
C ASN A 203 -7.36 -12.49 12.09
N GLY A 204 -6.71 -12.01 11.02
CA GLY A 204 -6.06 -12.84 10.02
C GLY A 204 -4.65 -13.27 10.44
N PHE A 205 -4.20 -14.41 9.89
CA PHE A 205 -2.81 -14.89 10.04
C PHE A 205 -1.77 -13.84 9.62
N MET A 206 -2.06 -13.06 8.57
CA MET A 206 -1.19 -11.96 8.13
C MET A 206 -1.05 -10.86 9.17
N ASN A 207 -2.10 -10.56 9.94
CA ASN A 207 -2.03 -9.58 11.02
C ASN A 207 -1.06 -10.02 12.11
N PHE A 208 -1.14 -11.29 12.50
CA PHE A 208 -0.20 -11.89 13.45
C PHE A 208 1.24 -11.83 12.94
N ILE A 209 1.51 -12.26 11.70
CA ILE A 209 2.84 -12.19 11.10
C ILE A 209 3.38 -10.76 11.12
N PHE A 210 2.61 -9.79 10.61
CA PHE A 210 3.08 -8.41 10.52
C PHE A 210 3.29 -7.79 11.89
N THR A 211 2.43 -8.09 12.87
CA THR A 211 2.58 -7.57 14.24
C THR A 211 3.82 -8.13 14.93
N VAL A 212 4.16 -9.40 14.68
CA VAL A 212 5.35 -10.05 15.26
C VAL A 212 6.63 -9.58 14.56
N LEU A 213 6.63 -9.50 13.23
CA LEU A 213 7.81 -9.11 12.45
C LEU A 213 8.08 -7.61 12.48
N PHE A 214 7.03 -6.79 12.57
CA PHE A 214 7.09 -5.34 12.59
C PHE A 214 6.36 -4.82 13.83
N PRO A 215 7.01 -4.87 15.02
CA PRO A 215 6.43 -4.30 16.21
C PRO A 215 6.26 -2.79 16.01
N PHE A 216 5.03 -2.36 15.71
CA PHE A 216 4.70 -0.96 15.55
C PHE A 216 4.93 -0.23 16.87
N SER A 217 5.95 0.61 16.92
CA SER A 217 6.15 1.55 18.01
C SER A 217 4.88 2.40 18.16
N LYS A 218 4.37 2.54 19.39
CA LYS A 218 3.34 3.53 19.71
C LYS A 218 3.94 4.92 19.50
N GLY A 219 3.94 5.43 18.27
CA GLY A 219 4.40 6.82 18.04
C GLY A 219 4.70 7.27 16.61
N GLU A 220 4.87 6.40 15.61
CA GLU A 220 5.55 6.83 14.36
C GLU A 220 4.67 7.23 13.16
N THR A 221 3.36 7.44 13.32
CA THR A 221 2.54 8.08 12.27
C THR A 221 1.37 8.89 12.84
N GLN A 222 1.67 10.10 13.35
CA GLN A 222 0.64 11.09 13.75
C GLN A 222 0.14 11.95 12.58
#